data_AF-A0A832X3I6-F1
#
_entry.id   AF-A0A832X3I6-F1
#
_cell.length_a   1.000
_cell.length_b   1.000
_cell.length_c   1.000
_cell.angle_alpha   90.00
_cell.angle_beta   90.00
_cell.angle_gamma   90.00
#
_symmetry.space_group_name_H-M   'P 1'
#
loop_
_entity.id
_entity.type
_entity.pdbx_description
1 polymer ?
#
loop_
_entity_poly.entity_id
_entity_poly.type
_entity_poly.pdbx_seq_one_letter_code
_entity_poly.pdbx_strand_id
1 'polypeptide(L)' 'CPYAVHALRMEVRTMLATLESRHPGTMLHLLESKAQIEAHCSGVLEVEPVRHCRECGDPCSGEICQLCLLKRRLGIGGP' A
#
# COMPACT_ATOMS: atom_id res chain seq x y z
N CYS A 1 1.60 5.18 18.02
CA CYS A 1 2.68 4.20 17.78
C CYS A 1 4.03 4.94 17.81
N PRO A 2 4.97 4.57 18.68
CA PRO A 2 6.27 5.25 18.78
C PRO A 2 7.10 5.14 17.49
N TYR A 3 6.93 4.08 16.70
CA TYR A 3 7.64 3.89 15.42
C TYR A 3 7.13 4.79 14.29
N ALA A 4 5.96 5.43 14.44
CA ALA A 4 5.37 6.19 13.35
C ALA A 4 6.24 7.39 12.94
N VAL A 5 6.87 8.07 13.91
CA VAL A 5 7.65 9.30 13.66
C VAL A 5 8.93 9.05 12.85
N HIS A 6 9.46 7.83 12.87
CA HIS A 6 10.67 7.45 12.14
C HIS A 6 10.38 6.83 10.76
N ALA A 7 9.10 6.70 10.39
CA ALA A 7 8.74 6.12 9.11
C ALA A 7 8.96 7.13 7.97
N LEU A 8 9.42 6.65 6.81
CA LEU A 8 9.47 7.42 5.56
C LEU A 8 8.13 8.15 5.26
N ARG A 9 7.00 7.52 5.61
CA ARG A 9 5.68 8.13 5.45
C ARG A 9 5.54 9.47 6.18
N MET A 10 6.14 9.62 7.36
CA MET A 10 6.11 10.88 8.10
C MET A 10 6.95 11.96 7.43
N GLU A 11 8.13 11.59 6.90
CA GLU A 11 8.98 12.50 6.14
C GLU A 11 8.25 13.02 4.89
N VAL A 12 7.65 12.13 4.09
CA VAL A 12 6.87 12.52 2.90
C VAL A 12 5.68 13.41 3.28
N ARG A 13 4.99 13.15 4.39
CA ARG A 13 3.91 14.02 4.88
C ARG A 13 4.40 15.42 5.23
N THR A 14 5.57 15.54 5.86
CA THR A 14 6.18 16.83 6.18
C THR A 14 6.53 17.60 4.91
N MET A 15 7.07 16.93 3.89
CA MET A 15 7.35 17.53 2.58
C MET A 15 6.06 18.05 1.92
N LEU A 16 5.01 17.23 1.86
CA LEU A 16 3.72 17.61 1.28
C LEU A 16 3.07 18.77 2.04
N ALA A 17 3.09 18.74 3.38
CA ALA A 17 2.54 19.82 4.20
C ALA A 17 3.28 21.15 3.98
N THR A 18 4.61 21.08 3.81
CA THR A 18 5.42 22.26 3.49
C THR A 18 5.04 22.84 2.13
N LEU A 19 4.86 22.00 1.11
CA LEU A 19 4.42 22.44 -0.21
C LEU A 19 3.02 23.06 -0.18
N GLU A 20 2.07 22.42 0.50
CA GLU A 20 0.71 22.94 0.67
C GLU A 20 0.69 24.31 1.37
N SER A 21 1.50 24.48 2.42
CA SER A 21 1.57 25.75 3.16
C SER A 21 2.11 26.91 2.30
N ARG A 22 2.99 26.61 1.33
CA ARG A 22 3.57 27.61 0.41
C ARG A 22 2.70 27.84 -0.82
N HIS A 23 1.99 26.80 -1.24
CA HIS A 23 1.19 26.76 -2.47
C HIS A 23 -0.12 26.03 -2.19
N PRO A 24 -1.16 26.73 -1.69
CA PRO A 24 -2.45 26.13 -1.38
C PRO A 24 -3.06 25.42 -2.60
N GLY A 25 -3.59 24.22 -2.39
CA GLY A 25 -4.16 23.37 -3.43
C GLY A 25 -3.19 22.34 -4.03
N THR A 26 -1.91 22.35 -3.64
CA THR A 26 -0.90 21.39 -4.14
C THR A 26 -1.31 19.95 -3.87
N MET A 27 -1.78 19.62 -2.67
CA MET A 27 -2.21 18.27 -2.32
C MET A 27 -3.41 17.81 -3.15
N LEU A 28 -4.34 18.72 -3.47
CA LEU A 28 -5.50 18.42 -4.33
C LEU A 28 -5.03 18.15 -5.77
N HIS A 29 -4.22 19.04 -6.34
CA HIS A 29 -3.70 18.87 -7.71
C HIS A 29 -2.85 17.59 -7.85
N LEU A 30 -2.11 17.18 -6.80
CA LEU A 30 -1.38 15.91 -6.80
C LEU A 30 -2.32 14.70 -6.85
N LEU A 31 -3.45 14.75 -6.15
CA LEU A 31 -4.46 13.69 -6.22
C LEU A 31 -5.14 13.63 -7.60
N GLU A 32 -5.44 14.78 -8.19
CA GLU A 32 -5.99 14.87 -9.55
C GLU A 32 -4.99 14.34 -10.59
N SER A 33 -3.73 14.75 -10.48
CA SER A 33 -2.65 14.27 -11.34
C SER A 33 -2.48 12.75 -11.23
N LYS A 34 -2.55 12.19 -10.02
CA LYS A 34 -2.54 10.74 -9.82
C LYS A 34 -3.67 10.06 -10.59
N ALA A 35 -4.90 10.57 -10.49
CA ALA A 35 -6.05 9.99 -11.19
C ALA A 35 -5.89 10.05 -12.72
N GLN A 36 -5.34 11.16 -13.24
CA GLN A 36 -5.02 11.29 -14.66
C GLN A 36 -3.96 10.27 -15.10
N ILE A 37 -2.89 10.10 -14.32
CA ILE A 37 -1.84 9.09 -14.59
C ILE A 37 -2.46 7.69 -14.58
N GLU A 38 -3.28 7.35 -13.59
CA GLU A 38 -3.97 6.05 -13.53
C GLU A 38 -4.83 5.80 -14.77
N ALA A 39 -5.57 6.80 -15.24
CA ALA A 39 -6.38 6.69 -16.46
C ALA A 39 -5.54 6.51 -17.75
N HIS A 40 -4.33 7.07 -17.79
CA HIS A 40 -3.42 6.90 -18.95
C HIS A 40 -2.58 5.62 -18.87
N CYS A 41 -2.35 5.09 -17.67
CA CYS A 41 -1.60 3.86 -17.43
C CYS A 41 -2.48 2.61 -17.33
N SER A 42 -3.81 2.76 -17.34
CA SER A 42 -4.77 1.64 -17.30
C SER A 42 -4.84 0.92 -18.65
N GLY A 43 -3.74 0.28 -19.07
CA GLY A 43 -3.77 -0.74 -20.10
C GLY A 43 -4.67 -1.91 -19.70
N VAL A 44 -4.65 -3.01 -20.47
CA VAL A 44 -5.32 -4.25 -20.06
C VAL A 44 -4.63 -4.76 -18.79
N LEU A 45 -5.20 -4.46 -17.63
CA LEU A 45 -4.80 -5.08 -16.38
C LEU A 45 -5.15 -6.56 -16.52
N GLU A 46 -4.15 -7.43 -16.43
CA GLU A 46 -4.42 -8.87 -16.32
C GLU A 46 -5.11 -9.11 -14.98
N VAL A 47 -6.43 -9.29 -15.05
CA VAL A 47 -7.25 -9.60 -13.89
C VAL A 47 -7.09 -11.09 -13.63
N GLU A 48 -6.16 -11.46 -12.76
CA GLU A 48 -6.13 -12.82 -12.22
C GLU A 48 -7.31 -13.02 -11.26
N PRO A 49 -7.94 -14.21 -11.24
CA PRO A 49 -8.97 -14.52 -10.26
C PRO A 49 -8.38 -14.45 -8.84
N VAL A 50 -9.18 -13.95 -7.90
CA VAL A 50 -8.80 -13.87 -6.49
C VAL A 50 -8.55 -15.28 -5.94
N ARG A 51 -7.31 -15.55 -5.55
CA ARG A 51 -6.92 -16.80 -4.86
C ARG A 51 -7.13 -16.64 -3.34
N HIS A 52 -7.23 -17.76 -2.64
CA HIS A 52 -7.39 -17.81 -1.19
C HIS A 52 -6.24 -18.59 -0.56
N CYS A 53 -5.79 -18.14 0.61
CA CYS A 53 -4.68 -18.75 1.33
C CYS A 53 -5.03 -20.17 1.79
N ARG A 54 -4.15 -21.14 1.51
CA ARG A 54 -4.33 -22.53 1.96
C ARG A 54 -4.30 -22.72 3.49
N GLU A 55 -3.73 -21.78 4.25
CA GLU A 55 -3.62 -21.86 5.72
C GLU A 55 -4.78 -21.17 6.44
N CYS A 56 -5.09 -19.91 6.11
CA CYS A 56 -6.12 -19.14 6.82
C CYS A 56 -7.41 -18.89 6.02
N GLY A 57 -7.42 -19.18 4.70
CA GLY A 57 -8.56 -18.91 3.83
C GLY A 57 -8.71 -17.46 3.35
N ASP A 58 -7.88 -16.51 3.82
CA ASP A 58 -7.96 -15.10 3.40
C ASP A 58 -7.59 -14.90 1.92
N PRO A 59 -8.15 -13.87 1.24
CA PRO A 59 -7.79 -13.54 -0.14
C PRO A 59 -6.31 -13.17 -0.23
N CYS A 60 -5.59 -13.77 -1.18
CA CYS A 60 -4.19 -13.45 -1.43
C CYS A 60 -3.79 -13.72 -2.88
N SER A 61 -2.72 -13.08 -3.33
CA SER A 61 -2.14 -13.35 -4.65
C SER A 61 -1.29 -14.63 -4.67
N GLY A 62 -0.84 -15.17 -3.54
CA GLY A 62 -0.05 -16.41 -3.47
C GLY A 62 -0.88 -17.66 -3.14
N GLU A 63 -0.20 -18.81 -2.98
CA GLU A 63 -0.80 -19.99 -2.33
C GLU A 63 -0.96 -19.80 -0.80
N ILE A 64 -0.08 -18.99 -0.21
CA ILE A 64 -0.06 -18.64 1.21
C ILE A 64 0.03 -17.12 1.33
N CYS A 65 -0.77 -16.50 2.20
CA CYS A 65 -0.78 -15.05 2.38
C CYS A 65 0.52 -14.57 3.05
N GLN A 66 0.87 -13.30 2.83
CA GLN A 66 2.10 -12.69 3.40
C GLN A 66 2.12 -12.76 4.93
N LEU A 67 0.95 -12.69 5.58
CA LEU A 67 0.83 -12.81 7.03
C LEU A 67 1.22 -14.22 7.52
N CYS A 68 0.69 -15.28 6.90
CA CYS A 68 1.04 -16.67 7.22
C CYS A 68 2.52 -16.95 6.97
N LEU A 69 3.09 -16.47 5.86
CA LEU A 69 4.53 -16.57 5.60
C LEU A 69 5.36 -15.89 6.68
N LEU A 70 4.94 -14.70 7.14
CA LEU A 70 5.60 -13.98 8.22
C LEU A 70 5.54 -14.76 9.54
N LYS A 71 4.37 -15.30 9.90
CA LYS A 71 4.21 -16.14 11.10
C LYS A 71 5.13 -17.36 11.07
N ARG A 72 5.25 -18.02 9.91
CA ARG A 72 6.18 -19.14 9.72
C ARG A 72 7.64 -18.73 9.94
N ARG A 73 8.07 -17.60 9.36
CA ARG A 73 9.43 -17.06 9.54
C ARG A 73 9.75 -16.70 10.99
N LEU A 74 8.74 -16.22 11.71
CA LEU A 74 8.85 -15.86 13.12
C LEU A 74 8.66 -17.05 14.07
N GLY A 75 8.31 -18.25 13.56
CA GLY A 75 8.05 -19.43 14.38
C GLY A 75 6.79 -19.36 15.23
N ILE A 76 5.84 -18.46 14.90
CA ILE A 76 4.63 -18.17 15.68
C ILE A 76 3.34 -18.65 14.98
N GLY A 77 3.44 -19.69 14.17
CA GLY A 77 2.29 -20.29 13.47
C GLY A 77 2.47 -21.79 13.29
N GLY A 78 1.97 -22.56 14.25
CA GLY A 78 1.48 -23.91 13.99
C GLY A 78 -0.03 -23.86 13.66
N PRO A 79 -0.65 -24.97 13.25
CA PRO A 79 -2.11 -25.08 13.28
C PRO A 79 -2.66 -24.73 14.67
#